data_AF-A0A2N3IYJ2-F1
#
_entry.id   AF-A0A2N3IYJ2-F1
#
_cell.length_a   1.000
_cell.length_b   1.000
_cell.length_c   1.000
_cell.angle_alpha   90.00
_cell.angle_beta   90.00
_cell.angle_gamma   90.00
#
_symmetry.space_group_name_H-M   'P 1'
#
loop_
_entity.id
_entity.type
_entity.pdbx_description
1 polymer ?
#
loop_
_entity_poly.entity_id
_entity_poly.type
_entity_poly.pdbx_seq_one_letter_code
_entity_poly.pdbx_strand_id
1 'polypeptide(L)'
;MPHELALSHYSRQWLGQVAASAKLTPTRSGQRWLLHLTPDSPPARTVTLQVRWSGVQWQLLSLTNAEDWHTMIQPKHEICIDPERRCFWQCQAGPVPLSEQPRVLGGFLSDLQRICINRGYAVASDPIPDKETEDD
;
A
#
# COMPACT_ATOMS: atom_id res chain seq x y z
N MET A 1 -8.63 3.36 -15.48
CA MET A 1 -7.99 2.13 -14.97
C MET A 1 -6.87 2.51 -14.01
N PRO A 2 -6.92 2.16 -12.71
CA PRO A 2 -5.77 2.38 -11.85
C PRO A 2 -4.63 1.46 -12.31
N HIS A 3 -3.46 2.05 -12.52
CA HIS A 3 -2.25 1.36 -12.92
C HIS A 3 -1.68 0.63 -11.69
N GLU A 4 -1.48 -0.69 -11.79
CA GLU A 4 -0.83 -1.48 -10.73
C GLU A 4 0.61 -0.96 -10.52
N LEU A 5 1.02 -0.84 -9.26
CA LEU A 5 2.40 -0.56 -8.92
C LEU A 5 3.30 -1.75 -9.26
N ALA A 6 4.43 -1.50 -9.92
CA ALA A 6 5.37 -2.55 -10.31
C ALA A 6 6.00 -3.23 -9.08
N LEU A 7 5.50 -4.42 -8.73
CA LEU A 7 6.00 -5.22 -7.62
C LEU A 7 6.99 -6.29 -8.08
N SER A 8 8.02 -6.52 -7.26
CA SER A 8 8.86 -7.72 -7.36
C SER A 8 8.02 -8.98 -7.09
N HIS A 9 8.52 -10.14 -7.52
CA HIS A 9 7.88 -11.43 -7.21
C HIS A 9 7.68 -11.62 -5.70
N TYR A 10 8.71 -11.34 -4.89
CA TYR A 10 8.67 -11.49 -3.43
C TYR A 10 7.67 -10.55 -2.77
N SER A 11 7.64 -9.28 -3.20
CA SER A 11 6.69 -8.29 -2.67
C SER A 11 5.24 -8.68 -3.01
N ARG A 12 5.01 -9.25 -4.20
CA ARG A 12 3.68 -9.72 -4.61
C ARG A 12 3.24 -10.94 -3.80
N GLN A 13 4.13 -11.90 -3.57
CA GLN A 13 3.83 -13.06 -2.71
C GLN A 13 3.50 -12.61 -1.28
N TRP A 14 4.28 -11.67 -0.75
CA TRP A 14 4.04 -11.11 0.58
C TRP A 14 2.72 -10.33 0.66
N LEU A 15 2.35 -9.56 -0.38
CA LEU A 15 1.05 -8.90 -0.45
C LEU A 15 -0.12 -9.91 -0.33
N GLY A 16 0.02 -11.08 -0.96
CA GLY A 16 -0.95 -12.16 -0.82
C GLY A 16 -1.07 -12.69 0.62
N GLN A 17 0.04 -12.79 1.34
CA GLN A 17 0.05 -13.19 2.76
C GLN A 17 -0.62 -12.14 3.66
N VAL A 18 -0.37 -10.85 3.40
CA VAL A 18 -1.01 -9.75 4.13
C VAL A 18 -2.53 -9.76 3.90
N ALA A 19 -2.98 -9.91 2.65
CA ALA A 19 -4.39 -10.01 2.32
C ALA A 19 -5.07 -11.25 2.97
N ALA A 20 -4.37 -12.39 3.01
CA ALA A 20 -4.85 -13.58 3.71
C ALA A 20 -4.95 -13.35 5.23
N SER A 21 -3.98 -12.64 5.82
CA SER A 21 -3.99 -12.29 7.25
C SER A 21 -5.13 -11.33 7.60
N ALA A 22 -5.51 -10.47 6.66
CA ALA A 22 -6.70 -9.63 6.73
C ALA A 22 -8.02 -10.39 6.44
N LYS A 23 -7.95 -11.71 6.20
CA LYS A 23 -9.09 -12.59 5.91
C LYS A 23 -9.91 -12.12 4.70
N LEU A 24 -9.27 -11.53 3.70
CA LEU A 24 -9.96 -11.11 2.48
C LEU A 24 -10.39 -12.31 1.65
N THR A 25 -11.66 -12.34 1.27
CA THR A 25 -12.26 -13.37 0.40
C THR A 25 -12.95 -12.70 -0.79
N PRO A 26 -12.19 -12.32 -1.84
CA PRO A 26 -12.77 -11.71 -3.03
C PRO A 26 -13.69 -12.71 -3.76
N THR A 27 -14.84 -12.22 -4.20
CA THR A 27 -15.85 -12.98 -4.97
C THR A 27 -15.80 -12.66 -6.46
N ARG A 28 -15.25 -11.51 -6.85
CA ARG A 28 -15.11 -11.09 -8.26
C ARG A 28 -13.80 -10.33 -8.51
N SER A 29 -13.32 -10.41 -9.75
CA SER A 29 -12.21 -9.56 -10.20
C SER A 29 -12.60 -8.08 -10.12
N GLY A 30 -11.64 -7.23 -9.81
CA GLY A 30 -11.83 -5.79 -9.71
C GLY A 30 -12.12 -5.27 -8.31
N GLN A 31 -12.53 -6.13 -7.37
CA GLN A 31 -12.82 -5.70 -5.99
C GLN A 31 -11.58 -5.12 -5.32
N ARG A 32 -11.80 -4.08 -4.51
CA ARG A 32 -10.75 -3.30 -3.88
C ARG A 32 -10.93 -3.21 -2.37
N TRP A 33 -9.79 -3.11 -1.68
CA TRP A 33 -9.73 -2.92 -0.23
C TRP A 33 -8.64 -1.92 0.12
N LEU A 34 -8.82 -1.26 1.26
CA LEU A 34 -7.73 -0.67 2.03
C LEU A 34 -7.26 -1.69 3.05
N LEU A 35 -5.96 -1.91 3.14
CA LEU A 35 -5.32 -2.71 4.18
C LEU A 35 -4.49 -1.79 5.06
N HIS A 36 -4.79 -1.74 6.34
CA HIS A 36 -4.11 -0.94 7.35
C HIS A 36 -3.13 -1.83 8.11
N LEU A 37 -1.89 -1.86 7.63
CA LEU A 37 -0.82 -2.70 8.14
C LEU A 37 -0.04 -1.97 9.24
N THR A 38 -0.10 -2.45 10.47
CA THR A 38 0.62 -1.86 11.61
C THR A 38 1.69 -2.83 12.10
N PRO A 39 3.00 -2.57 11.87
CA PRO A 39 4.06 -3.43 12.39
C PRO A 39 4.11 -3.42 13.93
N ASP A 40 4.52 -4.53 14.54
CA ASP A 40 4.61 -4.63 16.02
C ASP A 40 5.96 -4.10 16.54
N SER A 41 6.32 -2.86 16.17
CA SER A 41 7.67 -2.31 16.37
C SER A 41 7.69 -0.83 16.72
N PRO A 42 7.89 -0.40 17.98
CA PRO A 42 7.86 1.02 18.33
C PRO A 42 8.97 1.86 17.66
N PRO A 43 8.68 3.11 17.20
CA PRO A 43 7.37 3.67 16.91
C PRO A 43 6.88 3.22 15.52
N ALA A 44 6.07 2.18 15.46
CA ALA A 44 5.59 1.62 14.19
C ALA A 44 4.45 2.47 13.67
N ARG A 45 4.52 2.81 12.38
CA ARG A 45 3.43 3.51 11.70
C ARG A 45 2.60 2.53 10.91
N THR A 46 1.29 2.75 10.94
CA THR A 46 0.36 2.07 10.06
C THR A 46 0.66 2.48 8.62
N VAL A 47 0.84 1.50 7.75
CA VAL A 47 0.95 1.66 6.31
C VAL A 47 -0.39 1.24 5.71
N THR A 48 -1.04 2.15 4.99
CA THR A 48 -2.25 1.88 4.26
C THR A 48 -1.91 1.45 2.83
N LEU A 49 -2.35 0.25 2.45
CA LEU A 49 -2.20 -0.31 1.12
C LEU A 49 -3.57 -0.34 0.44
N GLN A 50 -3.70 0.27 -0.74
CA GLN A 50 -4.87 0.04 -1.57
C GLN A 50 -4.60 -1.15 -2.49
N VAL A 51 -5.40 -2.19 -2.37
CA VAL A 51 -5.24 -3.43 -3.15
C VAL A 51 -6.46 -3.69 -4.03
N ARG A 52 -6.22 -4.42 -5.12
CA ARG A 52 -7.25 -4.93 -6.03
C ARG A 52 -7.05 -6.42 -6.27
N TRP A 53 -8.14 -7.19 -6.27
CA TRP A 53 -8.12 -8.57 -6.73
C TRP A 53 -8.22 -8.62 -8.26
N SER A 54 -7.26 -9.22 -8.95
CA SER A 54 -7.30 -9.34 -10.42
C SER A 54 -8.16 -10.50 -10.93
N GLY A 55 -8.62 -11.37 -10.04
CA GLY A 55 -9.19 -12.68 -10.39
C GLY A 55 -8.22 -13.84 -10.14
N VAL A 56 -6.91 -13.58 -10.15
CA VAL A 56 -5.87 -14.60 -9.92
C VAL A 56 -4.82 -14.19 -8.88
N GLN A 57 -4.61 -12.89 -8.68
CA GLN A 57 -3.62 -12.38 -7.73
C GLN A 57 -4.00 -10.99 -7.19
N TRP A 58 -3.40 -10.64 -6.07
CA TRP A 58 -3.49 -9.30 -5.49
C TRP A 58 -2.58 -8.33 -6.21
N GLN A 59 -3.11 -7.15 -6.54
CA GLN A 59 -2.41 -6.03 -7.16
C GLN A 59 -2.38 -4.87 -6.17
N LEU A 60 -1.22 -4.22 -6.03
CA LEU A 60 -1.09 -2.99 -5.24
C LEU A 60 -1.37 -1.79 -6.14
N LEU A 61 -2.31 -0.94 -5.74
CA LEU A 61 -2.70 0.26 -6.48
C LEU A 61 -2.03 1.51 -5.91
N SER A 62 -2.01 1.63 -4.59
CA SER A 62 -1.37 2.75 -3.89
C SER A 62 -0.87 2.33 -2.52
N LEU A 63 0.06 3.11 -1.98
CA LEU A 63 0.64 2.92 -0.65
C LEU A 63 0.86 4.27 0.00
N THR A 64 0.49 4.39 1.28
CA THR A 64 0.84 5.56 2.10
C THR A 64 1.08 5.18 3.55
N ASN A 65 2.04 5.82 4.21
CA ASN A 65 2.19 5.82 5.66
C ASN A 65 2.20 7.25 6.24
N ALA A 66 1.77 8.22 5.42
CA ALA A 66 1.63 9.62 5.79
C ALA A 66 0.40 9.81 6.68
N GLU A 67 0.55 10.60 7.74
CA GLU A 67 -0.60 11.14 8.48
C GLU A 67 -1.21 12.31 7.70
N ASP A 68 -2.41 12.74 8.10
CA ASP A 68 -2.99 13.97 7.60
C ASP A 68 -2.03 15.15 7.84
N TRP A 69 -1.98 16.08 6.88
CA TRP A 69 -0.95 17.12 6.78
C TRP A 69 -0.74 17.96 8.06
N HIS A 70 -1.75 18.04 8.92
CA HIS A 70 -1.74 18.87 10.12
C HIS A 70 -0.85 18.33 11.25
N THR A 71 -0.34 17.10 11.15
CA THR A 71 0.59 16.50 12.13
C THR A 71 2.01 16.29 11.60
N MET A 72 2.36 16.86 10.43
CA MET A 72 3.69 16.82 9.79
C MET A 72 4.80 17.59 10.55
N ILE A 73 4.80 17.52 11.89
CA ILE A 73 5.78 18.14 12.78
C ILE A 73 6.97 17.18 13.03
N GLN A 74 6.84 15.89 12.70
CA GLN A 74 7.88 14.90 13.00
C GLN A 74 8.78 14.60 11.78
N PRO A 75 10.12 14.60 11.94
CA PRO A 75 11.07 14.21 10.90
C PRO A 75 11.07 12.68 10.72
N LYS A 76 10.00 12.14 10.13
CA LYS A 76 9.81 10.71 9.94
C LYS A 76 9.68 10.37 8.45
N HIS A 77 10.01 9.13 8.11
CA HIS A 77 10.02 8.62 6.74
C HIS A 77 8.59 8.36 6.26
N GLU A 78 7.93 9.42 5.77
CA GLU A 78 6.59 9.34 5.18
C GLU A 78 6.71 9.16 3.67
N ILE A 79 5.78 8.42 3.09
CA ILE A 79 5.68 8.16 1.66
C ILE A 79 4.20 8.12 1.26
N CYS A 80 3.91 8.68 0.08
CA CYS A 80 2.66 8.46 -0.63
C CYS A 80 2.96 8.14 -2.09
N ILE A 81 2.45 7.01 -2.57
CA ILE A 81 2.52 6.59 -3.96
C ILE A 81 1.09 6.26 -4.39
N ASP A 82 0.47 7.17 -5.13
CA ASP A 82 -0.86 7.03 -5.70
C ASP A 82 -0.82 7.45 -7.18
N PRO A 83 -0.77 6.47 -8.11
CA PRO A 83 -0.80 6.73 -9.54
C PRO A 83 -2.08 7.37 -10.06
N GLU A 84 -3.23 7.13 -9.42
CA GLU A 84 -4.51 7.69 -9.84
C GLU A 84 -4.53 9.20 -9.55
N ARG A 85 -4.05 9.60 -8.36
CA ARG A 85 -3.94 11.01 -7.96
C ARG A 85 -2.65 11.69 -8.42
N ARG A 86 -1.76 10.98 -9.14
CA ARG A 86 -0.41 11.43 -9.50
C ARG A 86 0.38 11.94 -8.29
N CYS A 87 0.17 11.31 -7.13
CA CYS A 87 0.79 11.72 -5.87
C CYS A 87 1.98 10.80 -5.59
N PHE A 88 3.19 11.36 -5.68
CA PHE A 88 4.43 10.63 -5.46
C PHE A 88 5.39 11.50 -4.66
N TRP A 89 5.49 11.26 -3.37
CA TRP A 89 6.39 12.04 -2.52
C TRP A 89 6.88 11.22 -1.34
N GLN A 90 8.01 11.67 -0.80
CA GLN A 90 8.61 11.13 0.40
C GLN A 90 9.02 12.29 1.31
N CYS A 91 8.62 12.27 2.58
CA CYS A 91 8.95 13.33 3.53
C CYS A 91 10.47 13.56 3.57
N GLN A 92 10.86 14.83 3.62
CA GLN A 92 12.26 15.31 3.56
C GLN A 92 13.00 15.11 2.23
N ALA A 93 12.42 14.42 1.24
CA ALA A 93 12.98 14.27 -0.11
C ALA A 93 12.19 15.03 -1.19
N GLY A 94 10.97 15.48 -0.89
CA GLY A 94 10.11 16.18 -1.84
C GLY A 94 9.39 15.22 -2.80
N PRO A 95 8.88 15.71 -3.94
CA PRO A 95 8.29 14.86 -4.98
C PRO A 95 9.31 13.85 -5.50
N VAL A 96 8.93 12.58 -5.59
CA VAL A 96 9.78 11.53 -6.14
C VAL A 96 9.63 11.53 -7.67
N PRO A 97 10.72 11.67 -8.45
CA PRO A 97 10.65 11.55 -9.90
C PRO A 97 10.08 10.19 -10.32
N LEU A 98 9.27 10.16 -11.37
CA LEU A 98 8.64 8.93 -11.86
C LEU A 98 9.66 7.82 -12.18
N SER A 99 10.87 8.18 -12.62
CA SER A 99 11.96 7.23 -12.89
C SER A 99 12.52 6.55 -11.64
N GLU A 100 12.47 7.22 -10.49
CA GLU A 100 12.95 6.70 -9.20
C GLU A 100 11.86 5.95 -8.43
N GLN A 101 10.60 6.14 -8.80
CA GLN A 101 9.44 5.54 -8.13
C GLN A 101 9.56 4.02 -7.93
N PRO A 102 9.96 3.20 -8.92
CA PRO A 102 10.08 1.75 -8.71
C PRO A 102 11.14 1.38 -7.67
N ARG A 103 12.26 2.12 -7.63
CA ARG A 103 13.35 1.90 -6.69
C ARG A 103 12.93 2.27 -5.26
N VAL A 104 12.31 3.43 -5.09
CA VAL A 104 11.81 3.90 -3.80
C VAL A 104 10.74 2.96 -3.25
N LEU A 105 9.78 2.56 -4.09
CA LEU A 105 8.75 1.60 -3.73
C LEU A 105 9.36 0.25 -3.31
N GLY A 106 10.29 -0.28 -4.11
CA GLY A 106 10.94 -1.55 -3.84
C GLY A 106 11.72 -1.55 -2.53
N GLY A 107 12.46 -0.48 -2.25
CA GLY A 107 13.17 -0.30 -0.98
C GLY A 107 12.21 -0.27 0.21
N PHE A 108 11.18 0.57 0.14
CA PHE A 108 10.20 0.71 1.21
C PHE A 108 9.47 -0.62 1.51
N LEU A 109 9.00 -1.33 0.48
CA LEU A 109 8.32 -2.61 0.65
C LEU A 109 9.26 -3.68 1.22
N SER A 110 10.52 -3.69 0.82
CA SER A 110 11.50 -4.65 1.34
C SER A 110 11.75 -4.43 2.84
N ASP A 111 11.87 -3.18 3.28
CA ASP A 111 12.03 -2.85 4.69
C ASP A 111 10.76 -3.14 5.50
N LEU A 112 9.59 -2.77 4.98
CA LEU A 112 8.31 -3.04 5.62
C LEU A 112 8.09 -4.54 5.79
N GLN A 113 8.31 -5.33 4.73
CA GLN A 113 8.23 -6.78 4.75
C GLN A 113 9.19 -7.38 5.78
N ARG A 114 10.45 -6.93 5.79
CA ARG A 114 11.46 -7.40 6.75
C ARG A 114 11.03 -7.13 8.20
N ILE A 115 10.48 -5.95 8.50
CA ILE A 115 10.00 -5.61 9.85
C ILE A 115 8.82 -6.51 10.22
N CYS A 116 7.82 -6.64 9.34
CA CYS A 116 6.62 -7.43 9.58
C CYS A 116 6.93 -8.91 9.81
N ILE A 117 7.85 -9.49 9.04
CA ILE A 117 8.28 -10.89 9.22
C ILE A 117 9.01 -11.09 10.55
N ASN A 118 9.90 -10.16 10.91
CA ASN A 118 10.76 -10.34 12.08
C ASN A 118 10.07 -10.00 13.41
N ARG A 119 9.09 -9.08 13.40
CA ARG A 119 8.48 -8.55 14.61
C ARG A 119 6.99 -8.86 14.75
N GLY A 120 6.33 -9.29 13.67
CA GLY A 120 4.89 -9.38 13.61
C GLY A 120 4.24 -8.09 13.12
N TYR A 121 2.94 -8.18 12.88
CA TYR A 121 2.09 -7.06 12.47
C TYR A 121 0.62 -7.36 12.76
N ALA A 122 -0.14 -6.30 13.00
CA ALA A 122 -1.60 -6.30 12.90
C ALA A 122 -2.04 -5.79 11.52
N VAL A 123 -3.15 -6.32 11.01
CA VAL A 123 -3.77 -5.81 9.77
C VAL A 123 -5.28 -5.68 9.95
N ALA A 124 -5.80 -4.50 9.64
CA ALA A 124 -7.23 -4.25 9.47
C ALA A 124 -7.55 -4.02 7.98
N SER A 125 -8.80 -4.23 7.58
CA SER A 125 -9.21 -4.04 6.19
C SER A 125 -10.56 -3.37 6.07
N ASP A 126 -10.65 -2.41 5.14
CA ASP A 126 -11.89 -1.74 4.78
C ASP A 126 -12.20 -1.99 3.29
N PRO A 127 -13.38 -2.52 2.95
CA PRO A 127 -13.77 -2.70 1.55
C PRO A 127 -13.97 -1.33 0.89
N ILE A 128 -13.45 -1.17 -0.33
CA ILE A 128 -13.76 -0.01 -1.15
C ILE A 128 -14.93 -0.40 -2.04
N PRO A 129 -16.07 0.32 -1.99
CA PRO A 129 -17.18 0.07 -2.89
C PRO A 129 -16.68 0.05 -4.33
N ASP A 130 -17.09 -0.97 -5.07
CA ASP A 130 -16.98 -0.91 -6.53
C ASP A 130 -17.87 0.26 -6.94
N LYS A 131 -17.28 1.31 -7.53
CA LYS A 131 -18.11 2.31 -8.20
C LYS A 131 -18.85 1.53 -9.28
N GLU A 132 -20.14 1.32 -9.10
CA GLU A 132 -21.01 1.06 -10.23
C GLU A 132 -20.72 2.15 -11.25
N THR A 133 -20.47 1.73 -12.48
CA THR A 133 -20.53 2.57 -13.67
C THR A 133 -21.90 3.26 -13.72
N GLU A 134 -22.05 4.39 -13.04
CA GLU A 134 -22.80 5.55 -13.54
C GLU A 134 -21.82 6.26 -14.50
N ASP A 135 -22.06 6.47 -15.78
CA ASP A 135 -23.28 6.64 -16.57
C ASP A 135 -23.00 6.16 -18.03
N ASP A 136 -24.08 5.88 -18.77
CA ASP A 136 -24.13 5.56 -20.22
C ASP A 136 -23.43 6.60 -21.13
#